data_AF-A0A7C5X9Y3-F1
#
_entry.id   AF-A0A7C5X9Y3-F1
#
_cell.length_a   1.000
_cell.length_b   1.000
_cell.length_c   1.000
_cell.angle_alpha   90.00
_cell.angle_beta   90.00
_cell.angle_gamma   90.00
#
_symmetry.space_group_name_H-M   'P 1'
#
loop_
_entity.id
_entity.type
_entity.pdbx_description
1 polymer ?
#
loop_
_entity_poly.entity_id
_entity_poly.type
_entity_poly.pdbx_seq_one_letter_code
_entity_poly.pdbx_strand_id
1 'polypeptide(L)'
;MTIVFKVNPLDPDLGVITKAAEILLSGGIVAFPTETVYGLGAVVFYEDAVKKIFMAKMRPPDNPLIIHINEIPMLNQVATNIPDKAYKLIKVFWPGPLTLILPKHPKVPKVVTAGLDTVAVRMPAHPVALKLIEEVKAPIAAPSANLAGRPSPTT
;
A
#
# COMPACT_ATOMS: atom_id res chain seq x y z
N MET A 1 -15.62 6.98 -12.41
CA MET A 1 -15.58 8.43 -12.18
C MET A 1 -14.47 8.71 -11.18
N THR A 2 -13.64 9.73 -11.41
CA THR A 2 -12.53 10.08 -10.52
C THR A 2 -12.93 11.26 -9.64
N ILE A 3 -12.66 11.18 -8.34
CA ILE A 3 -12.83 12.27 -7.38
C ILE A 3 -11.43 12.72 -6.96
N VAL A 4 -11.19 14.02 -6.97
CA VAL A 4 -9.89 14.59 -6.57
C VAL A 4 -10.05 15.37 -5.28
N PHE A 5 -9.31 14.97 -4.26
CA PHE A 5 -9.24 15.68 -2.99
C PHE A 5 -7.91 16.42 -2.88
N LYS A 6 -7.97 17.70 -2.52
CA LYS A 6 -6.78 18.44 -2.11
C LYS A 6 -6.56 18.23 -0.62
N VAL A 7 -5.36 17.82 -0.23
CA VAL A 7 -5.00 17.56 1.16
C VAL A 7 -3.63 18.19 1.44
N ASN A 8 -3.45 18.71 2.66
CA ASN A 8 -2.14 19.15 3.10
C ASN A 8 -1.26 17.91 3.37
N PRO A 9 -0.07 17.81 2.75
CA PRO A 9 0.76 16.61 2.87
C PRO A 9 1.36 16.40 4.27
N LEU A 10 1.49 17.47 5.06
CA LEU A 10 2.06 17.45 6.41
C LEU A 10 1.01 17.36 7.52
N ASP A 11 -0.16 17.94 7.28
CA ASP A 11 -1.29 18.00 8.23
C ASP A 11 -2.61 17.69 7.52
N PRO A 12 -2.86 16.41 7.19
CA PRO A 12 -3.99 16.03 6.35
C PRO A 12 -5.33 16.20 7.07
N ASP A 13 -6.27 16.89 6.40
CA ASP A 13 -7.66 16.99 6.86
C ASP A 13 -8.29 15.60 7.01
N LEU A 14 -8.74 15.29 8.23
CA LEU A 14 -9.28 13.97 8.55
C LEU A 14 -10.55 13.65 7.74
N GLY A 15 -11.41 14.62 7.47
CA GLY A 15 -12.62 14.41 6.67
C GLY A 15 -12.31 14.03 5.22
N VAL A 16 -11.21 14.54 4.66
CA VAL A 16 -10.70 14.09 3.35
C VAL A 16 -10.18 12.66 3.43
N ILE A 17 -9.39 12.33 4.46
CA ILE A 17 -8.86 10.98 4.63
C ILE A 17 -9.99 9.96 4.82
N THR A 18 -11.00 10.26 5.64
CA THR A 18 -12.15 9.38 5.86
C THR A 18 -12.90 9.10 4.56
N LYS A 19 -13.15 10.10 3.71
CA LYS A 19 -13.77 9.89 2.39
C LYS A 19 -12.95 8.99 1.48
N ALA A 20 -11.62 9.14 1.48
CA ALA A 20 -10.73 8.26 0.73
C ALA A 20 -10.72 6.83 1.30
N ALA A 21 -10.75 6.69 2.63
CA ALA A 21 -10.84 5.40 3.30
C ALA A 21 -12.16 4.68 2.96
N GLU A 22 -13.29 5.38 2.91
CA GLU A 22 -14.59 4.84 2.48
C GLU A 22 -14.56 4.29 1.04
N ILE A 23 -13.84 4.94 0.13
CA ILE A 23 -13.64 4.44 -1.24
C ILE A 23 -12.86 3.12 -1.21
N LEU A 24 -11.82 3.01 -0.38
CA LEU A 24 -11.06 1.77 -0.24
C LEU A 24 -11.90 0.65 0.40
N LEU A 25 -12.65 0.98 1.46
CA LEU A 25 -13.51 0.05 2.19
C LEU A 25 -14.71 -0.44 1.35
N SER A 26 -15.15 0.33 0.36
CA SER A 26 -16.14 -0.10 -0.64
C SER A 26 -15.55 -0.89 -1.82
N GLY A 27 -14.27 -1.29 -1.74
CA GLY A 27 -13.58 -2.05 -2.77
C GLY A 27 -13.16 -1.21 -3.99
N GLY A 28 -13.08 0.11 -3.84
CA GLY A 28 -12.50 1.03 -4.80
C GLY A 28 -10.97 1.07 -4.77
N ILE A 29 -10.40 2.01 -5.51
CA ILE A 29 -8.95 2.27 -5.55
C ILE A 29 -8.69 3.75 -5.32
N VAL A 30 -7.59 4.09 -4.66
CA VAL A 30 -7.22 5.48 -4.31
C VAL A 30 -5.76 5.73 -4.67
N ALA A 31 -5.49 6.79 -5.43
CA ALA A 31 -4.14 7.30 -5.58
C ALA A 31 -3.79 8.21 -4.41
N PHE A 32 -2.64 8.02 -3.76
CA PHE A 32 -2.22 8.82 -2.60
C PHE A 32 -0.70 9.09 -2.60
N PRO A 33 -0.26 10.23 -2.04
CA PRO A 33 1.16 10.58 -1.98
C PRO A 33 1.91 9.75 -0.93
N THR A 34 3.18 9.47 -1.22
CA THR A 34 4.17 8.96 -0.26
C THR A 34 5.43 9.84 -0.32
N GLU A 35 6.40 9.60 0.55
CA GLU A 35 7.71 10.28 0.50
C GLU A 35 8.57 9.89 -0.72
N THR A 36 8.16 8.84 -1.46
CA THR A 36 8.86 8.38 -2.67
C THR A 36 8.17 8.81 -3.96
N VAL A 37 6.98 8.26 -4.20
CA VAL A 37 6.15 8.49 -5.40
C VAL A 37 4.68 8.30 -4.99
N TYR A 38 3.73 8.74 -5.81
CA TYR A 38 2.34 8.41 -5.55
C TYR A 38 2.09 6.92 -5.74
N GLY A 39 1.32 6.33 -4.82
CA GLY A 39 0.86 4.94 -4.89
C GLY A 39 -0.61 4.85 -5.36
N LEU A 40 -0.97 3.79 -6.08
CA LEU A 40 -2.37 3.46 -6.40
C LEU A 40 -2.83 2.29 -5.54
N GLY A 41 -3.56 2.59 -4.47
CA GLY A 41 -3.92 1.65 -3.42
C GLY A 41 -5.25 0.94 -3.58
N ALA A 42 -5.31 -0.29 -3.06
CA ALA A 42 -6.51 -1.05 -2.74
C ALA A 42 -6.30 -1.83 -1.44
N VAL A 43 -7.36 -2.16 -0.71
CA VAL A 43 -7.28 -3.02 0.48
C VAL A 43 -6.77 -4.41 0.08
N VAL A 44 -5.71 -4.88 0.74
CA VAL A 44 -5.00 -6.14 0.40
C VAL A 44 -5.94 -7.34 0.31
N PHE A 45 -6.91 -7.42 1.23
CA PHE A 45 -7.79 -8.59 1.35
C PHE A 45 -9.02 -8.54 0.43
N TYR A 46 -9.18 -7.47 -0.36
CA TYR A 46 -10.25 -7.37 -1.36
C TYR A 46 -9.68 -7.67 -2.74
N GLU A 47 -9.66 -8.96 -3.12
CA GLU A 47 -9.03 -9.42 -4.36
C GLU A 47 -9.51 -8.66 -5.60
N ASP A 48 -10.81 -8.40 -5.70
CA ASP A 48 -11.38 -7.68 -6.83
C ASP A 48 -10.97 -6.20 -6.86
N ALA A 49 -10.75 -5.59 -5.69
CA ALA A 49 -10.20 -4.24 -5.61
C ALA A 49 -8.72 -4.22 -6.05
N VAL A 50 -7.94 -5.23 -5.65
CA VAL A 50 -6.54 -5.38 -6.10
C VAL A 50 -6.47 -5.57 -7.61
N LYS A 51 -7.36 -6.38 -8.21
CA LYS A 51 -7.44 -6.54 -9.67
C LYS A 51 -7.68 -5.22 -10.39
N LYS A 52 -8.46 -4.30 -9.81
CA LYS A 52 -8.68 -2.94 -10.39
C LYS A 52 -7.38 -2.14 -10.51
N ILE A 53 -6.39 -2.34 -9.63
CA ILE A 53 -5.06 -1.71 -9.76
C ILE A 53 -4.38 -2.16 -11.06
N PHE A 54 -4.35 -3.47 -11.31
CA PHE A 54 -3.74 -4.03 -12.52
C PHE A 54 -4.44 -3.53 -13.78
N MET A 55 -5.77 -3.54 -13.78
CA MET A 55 -6.59 -3.03 -14.88
C MET A 55 -6.31 -1.55 -15.15
N ALA A 56 -6.36 -0.70 -14.12
CA ALA A 56 -6.15 0.75 -14.25
C ALA A 56 -4.75 1.10 -14.77
N LYS A 57 -3.75 0.31 -14.41
CA LYS A 57 -2.35 0.53 -14.81
C LYS A 57 -1.97 -0.15 -16.12
N MET A 58 -2.81 -1.04 -16.66
CA MET A 58 -2.42 -2.02 -17.68
C MET A 58 -1.15 -2.78 -17.26
N ARG A 59 -1.06 -3.14 -15.97
CA ARG A 59 0.11 -3.79 -15.37
C ARG A 59 0.05 -5.30 -15.61
N PRO A 60 1.15 -5.96 -16.02
CA PRO A 60 1.24 -7.41 -16.06
C PRO A 60 0.94 -8.06 -14.69
N PRO A 61 0.15 -9.15 -14.64
CA PRO A 61 -0.27 -9.78 -13.38
C PRO A 61 0.86 -10.53 -12.65
N ASP A 62 1.99 -10.77 -13.33
CA ASP A 62 3.19 -11.40 -12.78
C ASP A 62 4.08 -10.43 -11.99
N ASN A 63 3.75 -9.13 -11.96
CA ASN A 63 4.53 -8.13 -11.24
C ASN A 63 3.88 -7.79 -9.89
N PRO A 64 4.43 -8.32 -8.76
CA PRO A 64 3.81 -8.21 -7.45
C PRO A 64 3.68 -6.76 -6.97
N LEU A 65 2.86 -6.56 -5.95
CA LEU A 65 2.59 -5.25 -5.35
C LEU A 65 3.27 -5.11 -3.98
N ILE A 66 3.65 -3.89 -3.63
CA ILE A 66 4.15 -3.57 -2.29
C ILE A 66 2.94 -3.30 -1.38
N ILE A 67 2.92 -3.96 -0.23
CA ILE A 67 1.94 -3.70 0.83
C ILE A 67 2.45 -2.57 1.73
N HIS A 68 1.58 -1.60 1.98
CA HIS A 68 1.81 -0.50 2.90
C HIS A 68 1.04 -0.73 4.21
N ILE A 69 1.72 -0.49 5.33
CA ILE A 69 1.19 -0.58 6.70
C ILE A 69 1.42 0.72 7.46
N ASN A 70 0.65 1.00 8.53
CA ASN A 70 0.85 2.17 9.40
C ASN A 70 1.52 1.85 10.74
N GLU A 71 1.48 0.60 11.20
CA GLU A 71 2.05 0.18 12.48
C GLU A 71 2.63 -1.24 12.43
N ILE A 72 3.58 -1.54 13.32
CA ILE A 72 4.27 -2.84 13.36
C ILE A 72 3.31 -4.03 13.59
N PRO A 73 2.29 -3.94 14.47
CA PRO A 73 1.33 -5.04 14.64
C PRO A 73 0.63 -5.46 13.33
N MET A 74 0.38 -4.52 12.42
CA MET A 74 -0.24 -4.79 11.11
C MET A 74 0.64 -5.66 10.20
N LEU A 75 1.96 -5.67 10.40
CA LEU A 75 2.90 -6.51 9.65
C LEU A 75 2.55 -8.01 9.77
N ASN A 76 2.09 -8.45 10.94
CA ASN A 76 1.70 -9.83 11.21
C ASN A 76 0.46 -10.28 10.41
N GLN A 77 -0.29 -9.35 9.84
CA GLN A 77 -1.43 -9.67 8.97
C GLN A 77 -0.98 -10.16 7.59
N VAL A 78 0.23 -9.80 7.16
CA VAL A 78 0.70 -9.98 5.78
C VAL A 78 2.01 -10.76 5.66
N ALA A 79 2.84 -10.79 6.71
CA ALA A 79 4.07 -11.55 6.76
C ALA A 79 4.07 -12.56 7.92
N THR A 80 4.86 -13.63 7.78
CA THR A 80 5.07 -14.65 8.81
C THR A 80 6.57 -14.98 8.92
N ASN A 81 6.98 -15.69 9.97
CA ASN A 81 8.36 -16.14 10.18
C ASN A 81 9.40 -15.02 9.97
N ILE A 82 9.10 -13.83 10.51
CA ILE A 82 9.91 -12.62 10.29
C ILE A 82 11.21 -12.75 11.07
N PRO A 83 12.39 -12.73 10.42
CA PRO A 83 13.65 -12.96 11.10
C PRO A 83 14.07 -11.72 11.92
N ASP A 84 14.79 -11.92 13.02
CA ASP A 84 15.25 -10.84 13.91
C ASP A 84 16.02 -9.73 13.19
N LYS A 85 16.79 -10.08 12.16
CA LYS A 85 17.51 -9.11 11.31
C LYS A 85 16.55 -8.13 10.62
N ALA A 86 15.34 -8.57 10.24
CA ALA A 86 14.33 -7.69 9.65
C ALA A 86 13.82 -6.69 10.69
N TYR A 87 13.55 -7.11 11.93
CA TYR A 87 13.15 -6.21 13.01
C TYR A 87 14.22 -5.16 13.34
N LYS A 88 15.51 -5.51 13.26
CA LYS A 88 16.60 -4.53 13.40
C LYS A 88 16.54 -3.43 12.34
N LEU A 89 16.25 -3.79 11.09
CA LEU A 89 16.08 -2.81 10.00
C LEU A 89 14.81 -1.98 10.18
N ILE A 90 13.69 -2.63 10.49
CA ILE A 90 12.40 -1.98 10.74
C ILE A 90 12.53 -0.89 11.82
N LYS A 91 13.18 -1.20 12.94
CA LYS A 91 13.36 -0.26 14.06
C LYS A 91 14.08 1.03 13.65
N VAL A 92 14.98 0.94 12.67
CA VAL A 92 15.83 2.07 12.24
C VAL A 92 15.22 2.83 11.07
N PHE A 93 14.58 2.13 10.14
CA PHE A 93 14.20 2.68 8.83
C PHE A 93 12.70 2.84 8.62
N TRP A 94 11.84 2.34 9.52
CA TRP A 94 10.39 2.52 9.44
C TRP A 94 9.86 3.48 10.51
N PRO A 95 8.95 4.41 10.16
CA PRO A 95 8.48 4.72 8.80
C PRO A 95 9.59 5.24 7.87
N GLY A 96 9.59 4.84 6.60
CA GLY A 96 10.60 5.30 5.64
C GLY A 96 10.67 4.52 4.32
N PRO A 97 11.62 4.90 3.45
CA PRO A 97 11.72 4.39 2.08
C PRO A 97 12.37 3.00 1.96
N LEU A 98 12.30 2.18 3.01
CA LEU A 98 12.78 0.80 2.98
C LEU A 98 11.61 -0.16 2.73
N THR A 99 11.74 -1.02 1.71
CA THR A 99 10.82 -2.16 1.51
C THR A 99 11.53 -3.45 1.87
N LEU A 100 10.87 -4.32 2.62
CA LEU A 100 11.39 -5.64 2.98
C LEU A 100 10.60 -6.73 2.25
N ILE A 101 11.32 -7.72 1.72
CA ILE A 101 10.74 -8.95 1.18
C ILE A 101 10.76 -9.99 2.30
N LEU A 102 9.59 -10.50 2.68
CA LEU A 102 9.39 -11.39 3.82
C LEU A 102 8.57 -12.62 3.42
N PRO A 103 8.64 -13.73 4.18
CA PRO A 103 7.73 -14.86 3.97
C PRO A 103 6.27 -14.39 4.10
N LYS A 104 5.45 -14.74 3.10
CA LYS A 104 4.07 -14.26 2.99
C LYS A 104 3.17 -14.98 3.98
N HIS A 105 2.30 -14.24 4.65
CA HIS A 105 1.22 -14.82 5.45
C HIS A 105 0.18 -15.52 4.53
N PRO A 106 -0.36 -16.71 4.88
CA PRO A 106 -1.28 -17.45 4.01
C PRO A 106 -2.53 -16.67 3.58
N LYS A 107 -3.00 -15.73 4.41
CA LYS A 107 -4.16 -14.87 4.12
C LYS A 107 -3.92 -13.83 3.02
N VAL A 108 -2.67 -13.55 2.63
CA VAL A 108 -2.40 -12.59 1.55
C VAL A 108 -2.78 -13.22 0.20
N PRO A 109 -3.69 -12.60 -0.57
CA PRO A 109 -4.12 -13.12 -1.85
C PRO A 109 -2.98 -13.28 -2.87
N LYS A 110 -3.06 -14.31 -3.71
CA LYS A 110 -2.05 -14.57 -4.76
C LYS A 110 -1.91 -13.41 -5.74
N VAL A 111 -2.99 -12.68 -6.01
CA VAL A 111 -2.99 -11.52 -6.91
C VAL A 111 -2.07 -10.39 -6.42
N VAL A 112 -1.81 -10.30 -5.10
CA VAL A 112 -0.89 -9.31 -4.53
C VAL A 112 0.56 -9.70 -4.78
N THR A 113 0.88 -10.99 -4.69
CA THR A 113 2.27 -11.50 -4.73
C THR A 113 2.64 -12.18 -6.04
N ALA A 114 1.79 -12.10 -7.07
CA ALA A 114 1.96 -12.84 -8.32
C ALA A 114 2.18 -14.35 -8.10
N GLY A 115 1.56 -14.91 -7.07
CA GLY A 115 1.70 -16.33 -6.71
C GLY A 115 2.97 -16.70 -5.93
N LEU A 116 3.85 -15.75 -5.63
CA LEU A 116 5.07 -15.99 -4.86
C LEU A 116 4.78 -16.29 -3.38
N ASP A 117 5.70 -17.04 -2.75
CA ASP A 117 5.70 -17.36 -1.31
C ASP A 117 6.19 -16.19 -0.43
N THR A 118 6.62 -15.09 -1.06
CA THR A 118 7.11 -13.89 -0.39
C THR A 118 6.22 -12.69 -0.66
N VAL A 119 6.26 -11.72 0.25
CA VAL A 119 5.53 -10.45 0.16
C VAL A 119 6.48 -9.27 0.38
N ALA A 120 6.29 -8.20 -0.38
CA ALA A 120 7.00 -6.94 -0.18
C ALA A 120 6.18 -6.03 0.74
N VAL A 121 6.77 -5.54 1.83
CA VAL A 121 6.10 -4.68 2.82
C VAL A 121 6.91 -3.43 3.10
N ARG A 122 6.22 -2.31 3.31
CA ARG A 122 6.80 -1.01 3.69
C ARG A 122 5.87 -0.25 4.63
N MET A 123 6.45 0.54 5.54
CA MET A 123 5.74 1.57 6.29
C MET A 123 6.13 2.94 5.73
N PRO A 124 5.26 3.65 4.97
CA PRO A 124 5.63 4.89 4.31
C PRO A 124 5.83 6.03 5.33
N ALA A 125 6.87 6.84 5.14
CA ALA A 125 7.10 8.06 5.95
C ALA A 125 6.32 9.27 5.40
N HIS A 126 5.00 9.14 5.22
CA HIS A 126 4.16 10.23 4.74
C HIS A 126 2.86 10.34 5.54
N PRO A 127 2.53 11.51 6.14
CA PRO A 127 1.34 11.67 7.00
C PRO A 127 0.03 11.25 6.33
N VAL A 128 -0.20 11.68 5.08
CA VAL A 128 -1.39 11.26 4.30
C VAL A 128 -1.48 9.73 4.17
N ALA A 129 -0.38 9.05 3.81
CA ALA A 129 -0.39 7.60 3.63
C ALA A 129 -0.63 6.85 4.94
N LEU A 130 0.06 7.26 6.02
CA LEU A 130 -0.10 6.65 7.34
C LEU A 130 -1.53 6.82 7.86
N LYS A 131 -2.09 8.04 7.76
CA LYS A 131 -3.47 8.32 8.18
C LYS A 131 -4.50 7.57 7.34
N LEU A 132 -4.29 7.45 6.03
CA LEU A 132 -5.19 6.68 5.18
C LEU A 132 -5.21 5.19 5.58
N ILE A 133 -4.04 4.59 5.81
CA ILE A 133 -3.95 3.19 6.23
C ILE A 133 -4.54 2.99 7.64
N GLU A 134 -4.31 3.95 8.54
CA GLU A 134 -4.90 3.98 9.88
C GLU A 134 -6.44 4.02 9.84
N GLU A 135 -7.03 4.92 9.05
CA GLU A 135 -8.48 5.06 8.91
C GLU A 135 -9.13 3.81 8.27
N VAL A 136 -8.45 3.20 7.29
CA VAL A 136 -8.91 1.95 6.66
C VAL A 136 -8.79 0.75 7.62
N LYS A 137 -7.89 0.81 8.62
CA LYS A 137 -7.62 -0.27 9.58
C LYS A 137 -7.22 -1.59 8.92
N ALA A 138 -6.63 -1.52 7.72
CA ALA A 138 -6.16 -2.67 6.98
C ALA A 138 -4.98 -2.30 6.07
N PRO A 139 -4.08 -3.26 5.78
CA PRO A 139 -2.96 -3.04 4.87
C PRO A 139 -3.43 -2.72 3.45
N ILE A 140 -2.70 -1.84 2.76
CA ILE A 140 -3.02 -1.36 1.41
C ILE A 140 -1.95 -1.84 0.42
N ALA A 141 -2.34 -2.57 -0.62
CA ALA A 141 -1.46 -2.90 -1.74
C ALA A 141 -1.38 -1.68 -2.67
N ALA A 142 -0.19 -1.16 -2.92
CA ALA A 142 -0.01 0.03 -3.77
C ALA A 142 1.31 0.00 -4.56
N PRO A 143 1.29 -0.24 -5.88
CA PRO A 143 2.39 0.13 -6.77
C PRO A 143 2.35 1.64 -7.06
N SER A 144 3.33 2.16 -7.81
CA SER A 144 3.30 3.55 -8.30
C SER A 144 2.01 3.87 -9.08
N ALA A 145 1.55 5.12 -9.07
CA ALA A 145 0.27 5.53 -9.69
C ALA A 145 0.37 5.93 -11.18
N ASN A 146 1.21 5.25 -11.96
CA ASN A 146 1.39 5.44 -13.41
C ASN A 146 0.75 4.32 -14.26
N LEU A 147 0.57 4.56 -15.55
CA LEU A 147 0.44 3.48 -16.53
C LEU A 147 1.75 2.68 -16.62
N ALA A 148 1.64 1.38 -16.89
CA ALA A 148 2.81 0.52 -17.09
C ALA A 148 3.72 1.09 -18.20
N GLY A 149 5.03 1.12 -17.95
CA GLY A 149 6.03 1.68 -18.88
C GLY A 149 6.17 3.21 -18.86
N ARG A 150 5.33 3.96 -18.14
CA ARG A 150 5.50 5.42 -17.97
C ARG A 150 6.37 5.76 -16.75
N PRO A 151 6.95 6.97 -16.65
CA PRO A 151 7.61 7.43 -15.44
C PRO A 151 6.69 7.39 -14.23
N SER A 152 7.24 7.14 -13.03
CA SER A 152 6.46 7.13 -11.79
C SER A 152 6.07 8.57 -11.40
N PRO A 153 4.83 8.80 -10.92
CA PRO A 153 4.34 10.13 -10.62
C PRO A 153 4.86 10.63 -9.27
N THR A 154 5.29 11.90 -9.25
CA THR A 154 5.79 12.60 -8.06
C THR A 154 4.93 13.82 -7.69
N THR A 155 3.89 14.14 -8.47
CA THR A 155 2.93 15.23 -8.25
C THR A 155 1.52 14.82 -8.64
#